data_AF-A0AB73TLX7-F1
#
_entry.id   AF-A0AB73TLX7-F1
#
_cell.length_a   1.000
_cell.length_b   1.000
_cell.length_c   1.000
_cell.angle_alpha   90.00
_cell.angle_beta   90.00
_cell.angle_gamma   90.00
#
_symmetry.space_group_name_H-M   'P 1'
#
loop_
_entity.id
_entity.type
_entity.pdbx_description
1 polymer ?
#
loop_
_entity_poly.entity_id
_entity_poly.type
_entity_poly.pdbx_seq_one_letter_code
_entity_poly.pdbx_strand_id
1 'polypeptide(L)'
;MKKIIFRGVIVIIALSIGGKLLMDRREKDNEELRTIQTDLANYLYNHYEISTVDEKREKEIFKEFNQGKGDMTEQEFFERLDSITEYMDIEKIEFTGFSVGPMKGLVVGFIINDVYPDETTLDTRSAETNKWLYSFNTGNTRNSYVLTKKNSSTDEKMPEENIIYYDKGVK
;
A
#
# COMPACT_ATOMS: atom_id res chain seq x y z
N MET A 1 23.80 -26.45 19.25
CA MET A 1 22.44 -25.93 19.01
C MET A 1 22.28 -24.60 19.73
N LYS A 2 22.38 -23.47 19.00
CA LYS A 2 22.20 -22.13 19.58
C LYS A 2 20.78 -21.65 19.26
N LYS A 3 20.00 -21.37 20.31
CA LYS A 3 18.66 -20.78 20.21
C LYS A 3 18.78 -19.38 19.61
N ILE A 4 18.19 -19.17 18.44
CA ILE A 4 18.04 -17.84 17.85
C ILE A 4 16.84 -17.20 18.55
N ILE A 5 17.11 -16.21 19.40
CA ILE A 5 16.08 -15.39 20.04
C ILE A 5 15.71 -14.31 19.01
N PHE A 6 14.52 -14.43 18.42
CA PHE A 6 13.95 -13.45 17.51
C PHE A 6 13.72 -12.14 18.28
N ARG A 7 14.64 -11.18 18.14
CA ARG A 7 14.44 -9.81 18.64
C ARG A 7 13.64 -9.07 17.57
N GLY A 8 12.32 -9.17 17.64
CA GLY A 8 11.43 -8.24 16.95
C GLY A 8 11.83 -6.82 17.34
N VAL A 9 12.25 -6.03 16.36
CA VAL A 9 12.65 -4.63 16.58
C VAL A 9 11.37 -3.85 16.91
N ILE A 10 11.12 -3.67 18.21
CA ILE A 10 10.12 -2.73 18.69
C ILE A 10 10.67 -1.34 18.39
N VAL A 11 10.09 -0.63 17.41
CA VAL A 11 10.37 0.79 17.19
C VAL A 11 9.69 1.56 18.33
N ILE A 12 10.39 1.73 19.44
CA ILE A 12 9.95 2.59 20.54
C ILE A 12 10.33 4.03 20.19
N ILE A 13 9.41 4.80 19.60
CA ILE A 13 9.55 6.26 19.48
C ILE A 13 9.28 6.86 20.87
N ALA A 14 10.31 6.86 21.73
CA ALA A 14 10.24 7.44 23.06
C ALA A 14 10.44 8.97 23.00
N LEU A 15 9.33 9.72 22.94
CA LEU A 15 9.29 11.18 23.04
C LEU A 15 9.52 11.65 24.49
N SER A 16 10.75 11.57 25.01
CA SER A 16 11.14 12.30 26.23
C SER A 16 12.66 12.36 26.42
N ILE A 17 13.22 13.58 26.38
CA ILE A 17 14.46 14.12 27.04
C ILE A 17 15.30 15.03 26.10
N GLY A 18 15.32 16.35 26.37
CA GLY A 18 16.45 17.30 26.11
C GLY A 18 16.49 18.07 24.76
N GLY A 19 16.24 19.38 24.76
CA GLY A 19 16.03 20.24 23.57
C GLY A 19 17.01 20.15 22.37
N LYS A 20 18.31 19.93 22.59
CA LYS A 20 19.28 19.78 21.48
C LYS A 20 19.33 18.36 20.93
N LEU A 21 19.29 17.37 21.83
CA LEU A 21 19.19 15.95 21.48
C LEU A 21 17.83 15.61 20.83
N LEU A 22 16.79 16.41 21.12
CA LEU A 22 15.48 16.31 20.50
C LEU A 22 15.46 16.81 19.04
N MET A 23 16.29 17.80 18.68
CA MET A 23 16.38 18.29 17.30
C MET A 23 17.07 17.24 16.41
N ASP A 24 18.25 16.77 16.81
CA ASP A 24 19.00 15.75 16.07
C ASP A 24 18.21 14.43 15.94
N ARG A 25 17.42 14.06 16.98
CA ARG A 25 16.52 12.91 16.90
C ARG A 25 15.35 13.14 15.96
N ARG A 26 14.70 14.31 15.99
CA ARG A 26 13.58 14.61 15.08
C ARG A 26 14.02 14.62 13.63
N GLU A 27 15.19 15.16 13.34
CA GLU A 27 15.76 15.16 11.98
C GLU A 27 15.99 13.72 11.52
N LYS A 28 16.63 12.90 12.35
CA LYS A 28 16.82 11.47 12.07
C LYS A 28 15.49 10.71 11.92
N ASP A 29 14.52 10.95 12.80
CA ASP A 29 13.20 10.30 12.73
C ASP A 29 12.49 10.68 11.42
N ASN A 30 12.60 11.94 10.99
CA ASN A 30 12.04 12.40 9.71
C ASN A 30 12.75 11.76 8.51
N GLU A 31 14.08 11.60 8.56
CA GLU A 31 14.83 10.87 7.52
C GLU A 31 14.41 9.39 7.44
N GLU A 32 14.21 8.74 8.59
CA GLU A 32 13.71 7.36 8.65
C GLU A 32 12.29 7.26 8.06
N LEU A 33 11.39 8.18 8.41
CA LEU A 33 10.03 8.25 7.84
C LEU A 33 10.03 8.54 6.34
N ARG A 34 10.94 9.39 5.85
CA ARG A 34 11.12 9.64 4.41
C ARG A 34 11.63 8.40 3.67
N THR A 35 12.58 7.69 4.27
CA THR A 35 13.10 6.43 3.71
C THR A 35 11.99 5.38 3.59
N ILE A 36 11.14 5.26 4.61
CA ILE A 36 9.97 4.37 4.59
C ILE A 36 9.00 4.74 3.47
N GLN A 37 8.68 6.03 3.33
CA GLN A 37 7.79 6.53 2.28
C GLN A 37 8.33 6.23 0.88
N THR A 38 9.62 6.48 0.64
CA THR A 38 10.25 6.18 -0.65
C THR A 38 10.26 4.69 -0.95
N ASP A 39 10.61 3.84 0.02
CA ASP A 39 10.63 2.38 -0.18
C ASP A 39 9.22 1.82 -0.45
N LEU A 40 8.22 2.30 0.29
CA LEU A 40 6.82 1.94 0.08
C LEU A 40 6.29 2.43 -1.26
N ALA A 41 6.60 3.66 -1.67
CA ALA A 41 6.20 4.20 -2.96
C ALA A 41 6.77 3.40 -4.12
N ASN A 42 8.07 3.08 -4.07
CA ASN A 42 8.71 2.21 -5.07
C ASN A 42 8.08 0.82 -5.10
N TYR A 43 7.80 0.23 -3.93
CA TYR A 43 7.17 -1.08 -3.86
C TYR A 43 5.77 -1.07 -4.50
N LEU A 44 4.93 -0.08 -4.19
CA LEU A 44 3.62 0.08 -4.81
C LEU A 44 3.74 0.25 -6.33
N TYR A 45 4.56 1.20 -6.78
CA TYR A 45 4.81 1.52 -8.19
C TYR A 45 5.21 0.28 -9.02
N ASN A 46 6.10 -0.54 -8.47
CA ASN A 46 6.68 -1.69 -9.16
C ASN A 46 5.81 -2.94 -9.14
N HIS A 47 4.92 -3.10 -8.15
CA HIS A 47 4.20 -4.35 -7.93
C HIS A 47 2.68 -4.24 -8.12
N TYR A 48 2.12 -3.03 -8.13
CA TYR A 48 0.68 -2.81 -8.12
C TYR A 48 0.22 -1.79 -9.15
N GLU A 49 -1.05 -1.92 -9.51
CA GLU A 49 -1.85 -1.01 -10.32
C GLU A 49 -3.22 -0.85 -9.64
N ILE A 50 -3.99 0.16 -10.05
CA ILE A 50 -5.37 0.31 -9.59
C ILE A 50 -6.32 -0.03 -10.73
N SER A 51 -7.43 -0.68 -10.40
CA SER A 51 -8.47 -1.06 -11.35
C SER A 51 -9.81 -0.49 -10.94
N THR A 52 -10.66 -0.18 -11.92
CA THR A 52 -12.05 0.23 -11.71
C THR A 52 -12.95 -0.37 -12.78
N VAL A 53 -14.24 -0.39 -12.51
CA VAL A 53 -15.25 -0.95 -13.41
C VAL A 53 -16.46 -0.01 -13.43
N ASP A 54 -17.06 0.18 -14.61
CA ASP A 54 -18.35 0.85 -14.70
C ASP A 54 -19.43 0.01 -14.00
N GLU A 55 -19.96 0.52 -12.90
CA GLU A 55 -20.93 -0.20 -12.07
C GLU A 55 -22.20 -0.61 -12.82
N LYS A 56 -22.62 0.14 -13.86
CA LYS A 56 -23.84 -0.20 -14.60
C LYS A 56 -23.57 -1.42 -15.49
N ARG A 57 -22.46 -1.40 -16.23
CA ARG A 57 -22.02 -2.51 -17.07
C ARG A 57 -21.74 -3.76 -16.24
N GLU A 58 -21.12 -3.61 -15.06
CA GLU A 58 -20.92 -4.71 -14.12
C GLU A 58 -22.25 -5.34 -13.70
N LYS A 59 -23.21 -4.52 -13.25
CA LYS A 59 -24.54 -5.00 -12.82
C LYS A 59 -25.29 -5.71 -13.95
N GLU A 60 -25.15 -5.26 -15.19
CA GLU A 60 -25.71 -5.93 -16.38
C GLU A 60 -25.09 -7.32 -16.57
N ILE A 61 -23.76 -7.44 -16.51
CA ILE A 61 -23.05 -8.72 -16.63
C ILE A 61 -23.49 -9.69 -15.52
N PHE A 62 -23.53 -9.25 -14.25
CA PHE A 62 -23.97 -10.09 -13.13
C PHE A 62 -25.42 -10.55 -13.29
N LYS A 63 -26.29 -9.69 -13.84
CA LYS A 63 -27.69 -10.04 -14.11
C LYS A 63 -27.81 -11.08 -15.22
N GLU A 64 -27.04 -10.95 -16.29
CA GLU A 64 -27.01 -11.92 -17.40
C GLU A 64 -26.43 -13.28 -16.96
N PHE A 65 -25.39 -13.29 -16.13
CA PHE A 65 -24.83 -14.52 -15.57
C PHE A 65 -25.79 -15.21 -14.60
N ASN A 66 -26.59 -14.44 -13.84
CA ASN A 66 -27.64 -14.93 -12.94
C ASN A 66 -27.16 -16.06 -12.01
N GLN A 67 -26.02 -15.87 -11.35
CA GLN A 67 -25.39 -16.87 -10.47
C GLN A 67 -25.15 -18.23 -11.15
N GLY A 68 -24.80 -18.22 -12.44
CA GLY A 68 -24.58 -19.42 -13.25
C GLY A 68 -25.87 -20.10 -13.74
N LYS A 69 -27.03 -19.46 -13.57
CA LYS A 69 -28.32 -19.93 -14.11
C LYS A 69 -28.78 -19.17 -15.35
N GLY A 70 -27.95 -18.25 -15.84
CA GLY A 70 -28.21 -17.47 -17.03
C GLY A 70 -27.69 -18.14 -18.31
N ASP A 71 -27.65 -17.38 -19.39
CA ASP A 71 -27.24 -17.84 -20.72
C ASP A 71 -25.71 -17.81 -20.94
N MET A 72 -24.97 -17.33 -19.94
CA MET A 72 -23.53 -17.09 -19.99
C MET A 72 -22.79 -18.13 -19.14
N THR A 73 -21.71 -18.67 -19.68
CA THR A 73 -20.78 -19.53 -18.95
C THR A 73 -19.93 -18.74 -17.95
N GLU A 74 -19.35 -19.42 -16.97
CA GLU A 74 -18.44 -18.79 -16.01
C GLU A 74 -17.20 -18.17 -16.69
N GLN A 75 -16.69 -18.81 -17.76
CA GLN A 75 -15.57 -18.27 -18.53
C GLN A 75 -15.97 -16.95 -19.23
N GLU A 76 -17.10 -16.94 -19.94
CA GLU A 76 -17.61 -15.73 -20.60
C GLU A 76 -17.90 -14.60 -19.60
N PHE A 77 -18.33 -14.95 -18.38
CA PHE A 77 -18.53 -14.00 -17.30
C PHE A 77 -17.24 -13.29 -16.90
N PHE A 78 -16.15 -14.05 -16.65
CA PHE A 78 -14.86 -13.45 -16.32
C PHE A 78 -14.25 -12.67 -17.50
N GLU A 79 -14.35 -13.18 -18.72
CA GLU A 79 -13.90 -12.47 -19.92
C GLU A 79 -14.62 -11.15 -20.13
N ARG A 80 -15.94 -11.11 -19.89
CA ARG A 80 -16.71 -9.87 -19.97
C ARG A 80 -16.38 -8.89 -18.86
N LEU A 81 -16.23 -9.36 -17.62
CA LEU A 81 -15.80 -8.49 -16.51
C LEU A 81 -14.43 -7.86 -16.79
N ASP A 82 -13.47 -8.66 -17.25
CA ASP A 82 -12.14 -8.16 -17.60
C ASP A 82 -12.20 -7.15 -18.76
N SER A 83 -13.04 -7.40 -19.78
CA SER A 83 -13.22 -6.49 -20.92
C SER A 83 -13.78 -5.10 -20.56
N ILE A 84 -14.38 -4.95 -19.38
CA ILE A 84 -14.90 -3.67 -18.88
C ILE A 84 -14.06 -3.10 -17.74
N THR A 85 -13.02 -3.82 -17.32
CA THR A 85 -12.13 -3.38 -16.26
C THR A 85 -11.08 -2.44 -16.82
N GLU A 86 -10.99 -1.26 -16.22
CA GLU A 86 -9.98 -0.26 -16.57
C GLU A 86 -8.85 -0.34 -15.56
N TYR A 87 -7.66 -0.75 -16.03
CA TYR A 87 -6.43 -0.80 -15.25
C TYR A 87 -5.62 0.48 -15.47
N MET A 88 -5.11 1.07 -14.40
CA MET A 88 -4.29 2.28 -14.42
C MET A 88 -3.02 2.07 -13.62
N ASP A 89 -1.90 2.47 -14.23
CA ASP A 89 -0.63 2.52 -13.55
C ASP A 89 -0.65 3.50 -12.37
N ILE A 90 0.18 3.21 -11.36
CA ILE A 90 0.44 4.14 -10.26
C ILE A 90 1.36 5.23 -10.78
N GLU A 91 0.84 6.44 -10.91
CA GLU A 91 1.60 7.60 -11.38
C GLU A 91 2.01 8.49 -10.21
N LYS A 92 1.23 8.51 -9.12
CA LYS A 92 1.41 9.41 -7.98
C LYS A 92 1.01 8.76 -6.65
N ILE A 93 1.76 9.05 -5.60
CA ILE A 93 1.45 8.62 -4.22
C ILE A 93 1.56 9.82 -3.27
N GLU A 94 0.50 10.09 -2.53
CA GLU A 94 0.48 11.06 -1.44
C GLU A 94 0.39 10.38 -0.08
N PHE A 95 1.38 10.59 0.77
CA PHE A 95 1.35 10.10 2.14
C PHE A 95 0.54 11.03 3.04
N THR A 96 -0.39 10.46 3.81
CA THR A 96 -1.38 11.22 4.58
C THR A 96 -1.12 11.21 6.08
N GLY A 97 -0.25 10.30 6.54
CA GLY A 97 0.23 10.33 7.91
C GLY A 97 0.82 9.02 8.40
N PHE A 98 1.31 9.11 9.64
CA PHE A 98 1.82 7.99 10.41
C PHE A 98 1.09 7.92 11.75
N SER A 99 0.83 6.70 12.21
CA SER A 99 0.31 6.46 13.56
C SER A 99 0.84 5.14 14.13
N VAL A 100 0.66 4.95 15.43
CA VAL A 100 0.99 3.68 16.09
C VAL A 100 -0.26 2.80 16.14
N GLY A 101 -0.19 1.66 15.46
CA GLY A 101 -1.28 0.69 15.43
C GLY A 101 -1.44 -0.09 16.76
N PRO A 102 -2.53 -0.85 16.92
CA PRO A 102 -2.83 -1.59 18.16
C PRO A 102 -1.73 -2.57 18.59
N MET A 103 -1.00 -3.14 17.62
CA MET A 103 0.11 -4.07 17.85
C MET A 103 1.48 -3.38 17.93
N LYS A 104 1.51 -2.04 18.11
CA LYS A 104 2.72 -1.20 18.11
C LYS A 104 3.49 -1.21 16.78
N GLY A 105 2.84 -1.60 15.69
CA GLY A 105 3.35 -1.41 14.32
C GLY A 105 3.16 0.05 13.88
N LEU A 106 4.00 0.50 12.94
CA LEU A 106 3.85 1.82 12.33
C LEU A 106 2.81 1.72 11.21
N VAL A 107 1.69 2.41 11.34
CA VAL A 107 0.68 2.52 10.29
C VAL A 107 1.06 3.69 9.38
N VAL A 108 1.06 3.46 8.07
CA VAL A 108 1.37 4.44 7.03
C VAL A 108 0.15 4.61 6.14
N GLY A 109 -0.46 5.79 6.18
CA GLY A 109 -1.59 6.14 5.32
C GLY A 109 -1.12 6.80 4.03
N PHE A 110 -1.77 6.50 2.91
CA PHE A 110 -1.44 7.06 1.60
C PHE A 110 -2.66 7.11 0.67
N ILE A 111 -2.53 7.86 -0.43
CA ILE A 111 -3.50 7.97 -1.52
C ILE A 111 -2.75 7.74 -2.83
N ILE A 112 -3.21 6.77 -3.63
CA ILE A 112 -2.69 6.49 -4.97
C ILE A 112 -3.52 7.27 -6.01
N ASN A 113 -2.83 7.94 -6.93
CA ASN A 113 -3.40 8.70 -8.06
C ASN A 113 -4.56 9.63 -7.66
N ASP A 114 -4.51 10.20 -6.45
CA ASP A 114 -5.57 11.06 -5.88
C ASP A 114 -6.95 10.38 -5.72
N VAL A 115 -7.06 9.07 -5.95
CA VAL A 115 -8.35 8.36 -6.00
C VAL A 115 -8.45 7.18 -5.04
N TYR A 116 -7.36 6.46 -4.75
CA TYR A 116 -7.39 5.25 -3.92
C TYR A 116 -6.70 5.47 -2.56
N PRO A 117 -7.46 5.77 -1.49
CA PRO A 117 -6.91 5.95 -0.15
C PRO A 117 -6.72 4.61 0.56
N ASP A 118 -5.53 4.31 1.06
CA ASP A 118 -5.28 3.08 1.82
C ASP A 118 -4.26 3.30 2.93
N GLU A 119 -4.06 2.27 3.75
CA GLU A 119 -3.03 2.23 4.77
C GLU A 119 -2.40 0.85 4.84
N THR A 120 -1.13 0.81 5.23
CA THR A 120 -0.43 -0.45 5.54
C THR A 120 0.22 -0.35 6.91
N THR A 121 0.39 -1.50 7.57
CA THR A 121 1.07 -1.58 8.86
C THR A 121 2.45 -2.20 8.66
N LEU A 122 3.48 -1.49 9.11
CA LEU A 122 4.86 -1.95 9.12
C LEU A 122 5.16 -2.60 10.46
N ASP A 123 5.07 -3.93 10.49
CA ASP A 123 5.33 -4.76 11.67
C ASP A 123 6.44 -5.80 11.46
N THR A 124 6.75 -6.11 10.19
CA THR A 124 7.63 -7.22 9.83
C THR A 124 8.74 -6.77 8.88
N ARG A 125 9.98 -7.17 9.20
CA ARG A 125 11.15 -7.02 8.32
C ARG A 125 11.66 -8.37 7.86
N SER A 126 12.13 -8.43 6.62
CA SER A 126 12.82 -9.61 6.10
C SER A 126 14.08 -9.89 6.91
N ALA A 127 14.26 -11.13 7.36
CA ALA A 127 15.47 -11.55 8.06
C ALA A 127 16.72 -11.55 7.15
N GLU A 128 16.53 -11.63 5.83
CA GLU A 128 17.60 -11.73 4.84
C GLU A 128 18.05 -10.35 4.37
N THR A 129 17.11 -9.46 4.09
CA THR A 129 17.39 -8.14 3.49
C THR A 129 17.25 -6.98 4.48
N ASN A 130 16.65 -7.24 5.66
CA ASN A 130 16.30 -6.22 6.65
C ASN A 130 15.37 -5.11 6.12
N LYS A 131 14.75 -5.31 4.95
CA LYS A 131 13.72 -4.42 4.38
C LYS A 131 12.35 -4.72 4.98
N TRP A 132 11.46 -3.73 4.93
CA TRP A 132 10.07 -3.91 5.31
C TRP A 132 9.37 -4.89 4.36
N LEU A 133 8.53 -5.75 4.93
CA LEU A 133 7.60 -6.57 4.14
C LEU A 133 6.26 -5.84 4.12
N TYR A 134 5.84 -5.45 2.93
CA TYR A 134 4.56 -4.78 2.74
C TYR A 134 3.48 -5.81 2.41
N SER A 135 2.37 -5.72 3.14
CA SER A 135 1.16 -6.49 2.86
C SER A 135 0.02 -5.51 2.64
N PHE A 136 -0.75 -5.74 1.58
CA PHE A 136 -1.93 -4.97 1.26
C PHE A 136 -3.12 -5.91 1.13
N ASN A 137 -4.29 -5.45 1.57
CA ASN A 137 -5.52 -6.16 1.33
C ASN A 137 -5.99 -5.90 -0.11
N THR A 138 -5.33 -6.58 -1.06
CA THR A 138 -5.72 -6.59 -2.46
C THR A 138 -7.17 -7.08 -2.60
N GLY A 139 -7.96 -6.45 -3.46
CA GLY A 139 -9.37 -6.78 -3.65
C GLY A 139 -10.36 -5.94 -2.81
N ASN A 140 -9.88 -5.09 -1.90
CA ASN A 140 -10.74 -4.13 -1.23
C ASN A 140 -11.05 -2.95 -2.16
N THR A 141 -12.34 -2.74 -2.41
CA THR A 141 -12.84 -1.57 -3.15
C THR A 141 -12.81 -0.33 -2.26
N ARG A 142 -12.17 0.74 -2.75
CA ARG A 142 -12.10 2.04 -2.10
C ARG A 142 -12.31 3.13 -3.16
N ASN A 143 -13.29 4.01 -2.94
CA ASN A 143 -13.70 5.02 -3.93
C ASN A 143 -13.97 4.43 -5.33
N SER A 144 -14.54 3.23 -5.42
CA SER A 144 -14.78 2.50 -6.67
C SER A 144 -13.51 2.02 -7.41
N TYR A 145 -12.35 2.06 -6.76
CA TYR A 145 -11.10 1.49 -7.26
C TYR A 145 -10.65 0.30 -6.40
N VAL A 146 -9.87 -0.61 -6.98
CA VAL A 146 -9.29 -1.78 -6.32
C VAL A 146 -7.80 -1.80 -6.59
N LEU A 147 -6.99 -2.01 -5.55
CA LEU A 147 -5.55 -2.26 -5.70
C LEU A 147 -5.33 -3.70 -6.18
N THR A 148 -4.68 -3.82 -7.33
CA THR A 148 -4.45 -5.09 -8.04
C THR A 148 -2.96 -5.29 -8.24
N LYS A 149 -2.51 -6.53 -8.16
CA LYS A 149 -1.10 -6.87 -8.39
C LYS A 149 -0.83 -6.92 -9.89
N LYS A 150 0.23 -6.26 -10.33
CA LYS A 150 0.69 -6.31 -11.72
C LYS A 150 1.06 -7.74 -12.12
N ASN A 151 0.79 -8.09 -13.38
CA ASN A 151 1.18 -9.40 -13.95
C ASN A 151 2.70 -9.59 -13.98
N SER A 152 3.45 -8.50 -14.15
CA SER A 152 4.91 -8.46 -14.06
C SER A 152 5.34 -7.28 -13.21
N SER A 153 6.29 -7.49 -12.30
CA SER A 153 6.88 -6.40 -11.53
C SER A 153 8.14 -5.85 -12.19
N THR A 154 8.40 -4.57 -11.95
CA THR A 154 9.65 -3.88 -12.31
C THR A 154 10.53 -3.68 -11.06
N ASP A 155 11.72 -3.14 -11.24
CA ASP A 155 12.62 -2.71 -10.14
C ASP A 155 12.99 -1.22 -10.33
N GLU A 156 12.04 -0.44 -10.83
CA GLU A 156 12.24 0.97 -11.14
C GLU A 156 12.08 1.84 -9.90
N LYS A 157 12.67 3.03 -9.94
CA LYS A 157 12.40 4.06 -8.94
C LYS A 157 11.26 4.92 -9.44
N MET A 158 10.23 5.06 -8.60
CA MET A 158 9.20 6.06 -8.82
C MET A 158 9.86 7.45 -8.86
N PRO A 159 9.52 8.31 -9.85
CA PRO A 159 10.02 9.67 -9.90
C PRO A 159 9.71 10.42 -8.59
N GLU A 160 10.72 11.06 -7.99
CA GLU A 160 10.57 11.69 -6.67
C GLU A 160 9.52 12.80 -6.67
N GLU A 161 9.36 13.50 -7.79
CA GLU A 161 8.33 14.53 -7.99
C GLU A 161 6.89 14.00 -7.85
N ASN A 162 6.70 12.69 -8.02
CA ASN A 162 5.40 12.03 -7.92
C ASN A 162 5.12 11.46 -6.52
N ILE A 163 6.07 11.62 -5.59
CA ILE A 163 5.94 11.20 -4.19
C ILE A 163 5.69 12.44 -3.32
N ILE A 164 4.46 12.60 -2.82
CA ILE A 164 4.13 13.66 -1.88
C ILE A 164 4.36 13.15 -0.45
N TYR A 165 5.44 13.62 0.17
CA TYR A 165 5.84 13.22 1.52
C TYR A 165 5.00 13.86 2.63
N TYR A 166 4.77 13.09 3.68
CA TYR A 166 4.25 13.55 4.95
C TYR A 166 5.40 13.80 5.95
N ASP A 167 5.58 15.06 6.36
CA ASP A 167 6.71 15.50 7.22
C ASP A 167 6.31 15.87 8.65
N LYS A 168 5.06 15.61 9.07
CA LYS A 168 4.57 16.04 10.42
C LYS A 168 4.82 15.01 11.53
N GLY A 169 5.61 13.96 11.28
CA GLY A 169 5.95 12.91 12.26
C GLY A 169 4.81 11.93 12.58
N VAL A 170 5.03 11.05 13.56
CA VAL A 170 4.03 10.04 13.99
C VAL A 170 3.02 10.65 14.95
N LYS A 171 1.72 10.42 14.68
CA LYS A 171 0.59 10.81 15.54
C LYS A 171 0.37 9.83 16.67
#